data_AF-A0A5N6MW23-F1
#
_entry.id   AF-A0A5N6MW23-F1
#
_cell.length_a   1.000
_cell.length_b   1.000
_cell.length_c   1.000
_cell.angle_alpha   90.00
_cell.angle_beta   90.00
_cell.angle_gamma   90.00
#
_symmetry.space_group_name_H-M   'P 1'
#
loop_
_entity.id
_entity.type
_entity.pdbx_description
1 polymer ?
#
loop_
_entity_poly.entity_id
_entity_poly.type
_entity_poly.pdbx_seq_one_letter_code
_entity_poly.pdbx_strand_id
1 'polypeptide(L)'
;MADPESQMRPLAPDGVRSDEPPSTTTAVFRKPKHQESSKALVYILATIVFLSTIFLIIASVFLRVVSPKLRLRTVSIQDFQYENTNSTSLNITMLTEFTVNNQNFGRYVFENCNAVVVYGNSTIGNGVVSGGRVGAKKMKSISVVMQIRSQNLNFSSDASDRMEVMQITSYAKMTGRVHVTKIVDRRKTIEMNCLMNLNLTSRSFMDPLCS
;
A
#
# COMPACT_ATOMS: atom_id res chain seq x y z
N MET A 1 32.67 99.41 14.29
CA MET A 1 32.59 98.24 15.19
C MET A 1 31.61 98.60 16.30
N ALA A 2 30.58 97.77 16.48
CA ALA A 2 29.59 97.69 17.57
C ALA A 2 28.53 98.80 17.75
N ASP A 3 27.28 98.39 17.51
CA ASP A 3 25.99 98.92 18.00
C ASP A 3 25.77 98.55 19.48
N PRO A 4 24.85 99.22 20.22
CA PRO A 4 23.75 98.43 20.76
C PRO A 4 22.36 99.11 20.86
N GLU A 5 21.36 98.25 20.65
CA GLU A 5 20.08 98.07 21.38
C GLU A 5 18.87 99.00 21.09
N SER A 6 17.89 98.45 20.37
CA SER A 6 16.51 98.97 20.35
C SER A 6 15.63 98.27 21.40
N GLN A 7 14.98 99.08 22.23
CA GLN A 7 14.01 98.67 23.25
C GLN A 7 12.58 98.44 22.72
N MET A 8 11.87 97.64 23.52
CA MET A 8 10.43 97.68 23.88
C MET A 8 9.37 96.89 23.08
N ARG A 9 8.85 95.85 23.76
CA ARG A 9 7.45 95.34 23.78
C ARG A 9 6.63 96.19 24.78
N PRO A 10 5.27 96.21 24.83
CA PRO A 10 4.31 95.07 24.70
C PRO A 10 2.96 95.43 24.00
N LEU A 11 2.02 94.49 23.76
CA LEU A 11 0.88 94.14 24.63
C LEU A 11 0.03 93.03 23.95
N ALA A 12 -0.47 92.08 24.73
CA ALA A 12 -1.53 91.14 24.34
C ALA A 12 -2.90 91.67 24.83
N PRO A 13 -4.04 91.20 24.27
CA PRO A 13 -4.83 90.25 25.07
C PRO A 13 -5.59 89.15 24.31
N ASP A 14 -5.83 88.07 25.06
CA ASP A 14 -7.00 87.17 25.21
C ASP A 14 -7.84 86.65 24.04
N GLY A 15 -8.14 85.33 24.12
CA GLY A 15 -9.52 84.85 23.94
C GLY A 15 -9.81 83.82 22.85
N VAL A 16 -9.56 82.55 23.15
CA VAL A 16 -10.40 81.34 22.92
C VAL A 16 -11.55 81.40 21.85
N ARG A 17 -11.45 80.53 20.82
CA ARG A 17 -12.42 79.50 20.36
C ARG A 17 -12.69 79.42 18.84
N SER A 18 -12.48 78.21 18.33
CA SER A 18 -13.01 77.47 17.16
C SER A 18 -13.77 78.20 16.03
N ASP A 19 -13.35 77.99 14.78
CA ASP A 19 -13.96 77.03 13.83
C ASP A 19 -13.25 77.10 12.45
N GLU A 20 -13.04 75.94 11.82
CA GLU A 20 -12.36 75.73 10.53
C GLU A 20 -13.27 76.07 9.32
N PRO A 21 -12.70 76.44 8.16
CA PRO A 21 -12.89 75.60 6.96
C PRO A 21 -11.59 75.35 6.17
N PRO A 22 -11.55 74.30 5.31
CA PRO A 22 -10.42 73.37 5.26
C PRO A 22 -9.36 73.69 4.20
N SER A 23 -8.14 73.25 4.53
CA SER A 23 -6.98 73.21 3.63
C SER A 23 -7.05 72.02 2.68
N THR A 24 -6.80 72.28 1.40
CA THR A 24 -6.03 71.46 0.44
C THR A 24 -5.99 69.94 0.65
N THR A 25 -6.63 69.16 -0.24
CA THR A 25 -6.01 67.96 -0.86
C THR A 25 -6.76 67.61 -2.14
N THR A 26 -6.27 68.06 -3.30
CA THR A 26 -6.58 67.41 -4.57
C THR A 26 -6.06 65.98 -4.52
N ALA A 27 -6.97 65.01 -4.44
CA ALA A 27 -6.65 63.60 -4.59
C ALA A 27 -6.05 63.36 -5.99
N VAL A 28 -4.74 63.18 -6.05
CA VAL A 28 -4.07 62.67 -7.26
C VAL A 28 -4.54 61.23 -7.44
N PHE A 29 -5.53 61.03 -8.30
CA PHE A 29 -5.88 59.72 -8.84
C PHE A 29 -4.69 59.22 -9.67
N ARG A 30 -3.76 58.53 -9.00
CA ARG A 30 -2.65 57.83 -9.63
C ARG A 30 -3.24 56.65 -10.41
N LYS A 31 -3.49 56.83 -11.70
CA LYS A 31 -3.78 55.71 -12.61
C LYS A 31 -2.66 54.69 -12.45
N PRO A 32 -2.92 53.40 -12.15
CA PRO A 32 -1.89 52.39 -12.31
C PRO A 32 -1.56 52.32 -13.80
N LYS A 33 -0.36 52.80 -14.16
CA LYS A 33 0.20 52.66 -15.49
C LYS A 33 0.42 51.17 -15.72
N HIS A 34 -0.58 50.53 -16.31
CA HIS A 34 -0.53 49.16 -16.76
C HIS A 34 0.27 49.12 -18.07
N GLN A 35 1.57 48.88 -17.98
CA GLN A 35 2.37 48.47 -19.13
C GLN A 35 3.67 47.87 -18.59
N GLU A 36 3.94 46.60 -18.98
CA GLU A 36 5.14 45.75 -18.75
C GLU A 36 4.82 44.31 -18.26
N SER A 37 3.57 43.83 -18.32
CA SER A 37 3.21 42.50 -17.75
C SER A 37 3.46 41.29 -18.65
N SER A 38 3.91 41.42 -19.91
CA SER A 38 3.99 40.25 -20.81
C SER A 38 5.10 39.26 -20.43
N LYS A 39 6.28 39.74 -20.03
CA LYS A 39 7.42 38.88 -19.65
C LYS A 39 7.16 38.18 -18.31
N ALA A 40 6.58 38.88 -17.33
CA ALA A 40 6.25 38.32 -16.04
C ALA A 40 5.20 37.20 -16.13
N LEU A 41 4.17 37.37 -16.96
CA LEU A 41 3.17 36.34 -17.20
C LEU A 41 3.78 35.07 -17.82
N VAL A 42 4.73 35.22 -18.74
CA VAL A 42 5.44 34.07 -19.34
C VAL A 42 6.24 33.30 -18.29
N TYR A 43 6.98 33.98 -17.40
CA TYR A 43 7.72 33.31 -16.32
C TYR A 43 6.78 32.63 -15.30
N ILE A 44 5.64 33.24 -14.97
CA ILE A 44 4.63 32.62 -14.10
C ILE A 44 4.06 31.36 -14.76
N LEU A 45 3.69 31.43 -16.05
CA LEU A 45 3.20 30.25 -16.77
C LEU A 45 4.27 29.16 -16.85
N ALA A 46 5.52 29.50 -17.15
CA ALA A 46 6.63 28.55 -17.20
C ALA A 46 6.87 27.85 -15.86
N THR A 47 6.86 28.61 -14.75
CA THR A 47 7.01 28.05 -13.40
C THR A 47 5.86 27.13 -13.02
N ILE A 48 4.61 27.49 -13.35
CA ILE A 48 3.45 26.62 -13.13
C ILE A 48 3.61 25.31 -13.93
N VAL A 49 3.99 25.38 -15.20
CA VAL A 49 4.23 24.19 -16.03
C VAL A 49 5.33 23.32 -15.43
N PHE A 50 6.44 23.91 -14.99
CA PHE A 50 7.54 23.18 -14.36
C PHE A 50 7.11 22.48 -13.06
N LEU A 51 6.46 23.21 -12.14
CA LEU A 51 5.97 22.66 -10.87
C LEU A 51 4.90 21.59 -11.10
N SER A 52 4.00 21.79 -12.07
CA SER A 52 2.99 20.80 -12.42
C SER A 52 3.63 19.51 -12.95
N THR A 53 4.69 19.61 -13.74
CA THR A 53 5.42 18.45 -14.26
C THR A 53 6.05 17.65 -13.12
N ILE A 54 6.72 18.32 -12.19
CA ILE A 54 7.29 17.68 -10.99
C ILE A 54 6.19 17.01 -10.16
N PHE A 55 5.08 17.71 -9.92
CA PHE A 55 3.96 17.17 -9.17
C PHE A 55 3.37 15.92 -9.83
N LEU A 56 3.22 15.91 -11.16
CA LEU A 56 2.73 14.75 -11.90
C LEU A 56 3.67 13.55 -11.78
N ILE A 57 4.99 13.77 -11.85
CA ILE A 57 5.99 12.70 -11.66
C ILE A 57 5.86 12.12 -10.24
N ILE A 58 5.81 12.97 -9.22
CA ILE A 58 5.65 12.56 -7.82
C ILE A 58 4.34 11.78 -7.64
N ALA A 59 3.22 12.33 -8.13
CA ALA A 59 1.91 11.69 -8.06
C ALA A 59 1.92 10.32 -8.74
N SER A 60 2.56 10.19 -9.91
CA SER A 60 2.70 8.90 -10.59
C SER A 60 3.43 7.87 -9.73
N VAL A 61 4.51 8.25 -9.05
CA VAL A 61 5.26 7.34 -8.17
C VAL A 61 4.43 6.88 -6.98
N PHE A 62 3.73 7.80 -6.30
CA PHE A 62 2.96 7.46 -5.10
C PHE A 62 1.63 6.75 -5.41
N LEU A 63 0.96 7.10 -6.52
CA LEU A 63 -0.33 6.54 -6.92
C LEU A 63 -0.21 5.24 -7.72
N ARG A 64 1.00 4.84 -8.14
CA ARG A 64 1.22 3.58 -8.86
C ARG A 64 0.85 2.38 -7.98
N VAL A 65 -0.17 1.64 -8.40
CA VAL A 65 -0.62 0.41 -7.72
C VAL A 65 -0.01 -0.83 -8.35
N VAL A 66 0.90 -1.46 -7.61
CA VAL A 66 1.53 -2.76 -7.89
C VAL A 66 0.75 -3.88 -7.19
N SER A 67 0.74 -5.07 -7.79
CA SER A 67 0.14 -6.25 -7.14
C SER A 67 0.96 -6.63 -5.89
N PRO A 68 0.30 -6.88 -4.73
CA PRO A 68 0.98 -7.46 -3.57
C PRO A 68 1.66 -8.79 -3.92
N LYS A 69 2.63 -9.22 -3.10
CA LYS A 69 3.32 -10.50 -3.31
C LYS A 69 3.00 -11.46 -2.17
N LEU A 70 2.68 -12.70 -2.51
CA LEU A 70 2.63 -13.80 -1.55
C LEU A 70 3.99 -14.47 -1.47
N ARG A 71 4.38 -14.89 -0.27
CA ARG A 71 5.60 -15.67 -0.03
C ARG A 71 5.32 -16.74 0.99
N LEU A 72 5.56 -18.00 0.63
CA LEU A 72 5.57 -19.09 1.60
C LEU A 72 6.72 -18.88 2.60
N ARG A 73 6.47 -19.14 3.88
CA ARG A 73 7.48 -19.07 4.94
C ARG A 73 7.78 -20.46 5.48
N THR A 74 6.77 -21.12 6.00
CA THR A 74 6.90 -22.40 6.66
C THR A 74 5.73 -23.28 6.31
N VAL A 75 6.00 -24.57 6.31
CA VAL A 75 5.05 -25.65 6.13
C VAL A 75 5.42 -26.68 7.17
N SER A 76 4.48 -27.00 8.05
CA SER A 76 4.67 -28.04 9.06
C SER A 76 3.45 -28.94 9.14
N ILE A 77 3.70 -30.16 9.60
CA ILE A 77 2.66 -31.17 9.84
C ILE A 77 2.34 -31.14 11.32
N GLN A 78 1.07 -30.95 11.67
CA GLN A 78 0.57 -31.01 13.05
C GLN A 78 0.05 -32.40 13.40
N ASP A 79 -0.67 -33.03 12.46
CA ASP A 79 -1.20 -34.38 12.62
C ASP A 79 -1.00 -35.17 11.32
N PHE A 80 -0.68 -36.45 11.45
CA PHE A 80 -0.39 -37.34 10.33
C PHE A 80 -0.87 -38.75 10.63
N GLN A 81 -1.85 -39.20 9.85
CA GLN A 81 -2.40 -40.54 9.91
C GLN A 81 -2.39 -41.12 8.50
N TYR A 82 -1.70 -42.25 8.36
CA TYR A 82 -1.57 -43.00 7.11
C TYR A 82 -1.76 -44.48 7.40
N GLU A 83 -2.67 -45.11 6.67
CA GLU A 83 -2.99 -46.53 6.79
C GLU A 83 -2.97 -47.19 5.41
N ASN A 84 -2.30 -48.34 5.28
CA ASN A 84 -2.08 -49.03 4.02
C ASN A 84 -2.40 -50.54 4.07
N THR A 85 -3.15 -51.00 5.08
CA THR A 85 -3.39 -52.43 5.36
C THR A 85 -4.60 -52.99 4.61
N ASN A 86 -5.73 -52.26 4.57
CA ASN A 86 -6.98 -52.69 3.94
C ASN A 86 -7.46 -51.75 2.83
N SER A 87 -7.24 -50.45 3.02
CA SER A 87 -7.52 -49.38 2.06
C SER A 87 -6.56 -48.24 2.35
N THR A 88 -5.87 -47.74 1.33
CA THR A 88 -4.89 -46.66 1.49
C THR A 88 -5.62 -45.37 1.88
N SER A 89 -5.49 -44.94 3.13
CA SER A 89 -6.12 -43.73 3.66
C SER A 89 -5.09 -42.75 4.19
N LEU A 90 -5.36 -41.46 4.01
CA LEU A 90 -4.47 -40.37 4.38
C LEU A 90 -5.28 -39.24 5.02
N ASN A 91 -4.91 -38.88 6.24
CA ASN A 91 -5.48 -37.77 6.98
C ASN A 91 -4.35 -36.95 7.61
N ILE A 92 -4.15 -35.74 7.12
CA ILE A 92 -3.05 -34.87 7.52
C ILE A 92 -3.61 -33.49 7.86
N THR A 93 -3.17 -32.96 8.99
CA THR A 93 -3.38 -31.55 9.34
C THR A 93 -2.07 -30.81 9.17
N MET A 94 -2.04 -29.87 8.23
CA MET A 94 -0.87 -29.05 7.91
C MET A 94 -1.05 -27.62 8.42
N LEU A 95 -0.02 -27.06 9.03
CA LEU A 95 0.07 -25.63 9.32
C LEU A 95 0.97 -24.97 8.27
N THR A 96 0.43 -23.99 7.58
CA THR A 96 1.16 -23.21 6.59
C THR A 96 1.26 -21.77 7.07
N GLU A 97 2.45 -21.20 7.09
CA GLU A 97 2.62 -19.76 7.23
C GLU A 97 3.06 -19.17 5.90
N PHE A 98 2.36 -18.14 5.46
CA PHE A 98 2.78 -17.32 4.34
C PHE A 98 2.68 -15.85 4.71
N THR A 99 3.28 -15.04 3.87
CA THR A 99 3.40 -13.62 4.09
C THR A 99 2.83 -12.84 2.92
N VAL A 100 1.95 -11.89 3.22
CA VAL A 100 1.44 -10.91 2.27
C VAL A 100 2.31 -9.66 2.32
N ASN A 101 3.05 -9.41 1.25
CA ASN A 101 3.90 -8.23 1.10
C ASN A 101 3.18 -7.15 0.29
N ASN A 102 2.83 -6.04 0.94
CA ASN A 102 2.23 -4.90 0.26
C ASN A 102 3.30 -3.89 -0.16
N GLN A 103 3.60 -3.85 -1.45
CA GLN A 103 4.60 -2.94 -2.03
C GLN A 103 4.04 -1.54 -2.33
N ASN A 104 2.77 -1.27 -2.04
CA ASN A 104 2.11 -0.02 -2.36
C ASN A 104 2.24 1.00 -1.22
N PHE A 105 2.11 2.29 -1.55
CA PHE A 105 1.99 3.37 -0.56
C PHE A 105 0.58 3.49 0.05
N GLY A 106 -0.32 2.58 -0.34
CA GLY A 106 -1.67 2.43 0.20
C GLY A 106 -1.85 1.17 1.04
N ARG A 107 -2.94 1.09 1.80
CA ARG A 107 -3.33 -0.14 2.52
C ARG A 107 -3.91 -1.16 1.55
N TYR A 108 -3.51 -2.41 1.66
CA TYR A 108 -4.14 -3.53 0.97
C TYR A 108 -5.14 -4.21 1.90
N VAL A 109 -6.38 -4.38 1.47
CA VAL A 109 -7.44 -5.09 2.20
C VAL A 109 -7.87 -6.27 1.34
N PHE A 110 -7.77 -7.48 1.85
CA PHE A 110 -8.11 -8.71 1.13
C PHE A 110 -9.27 -9.43 1.83
N GLU A 111 -10.07 -10.11 1.00
CA GLU A 111 -11.26 -10.86 1.40
C GLU A 111 -10.88 -12.26 1.90
N ASN A 112 -11.84 -12.97 2.50
CA ASN A 112 -11.67 -14.38 2.82
C ASN A 112 -11.42 -15.16 1.52
N CYS A 113 -10.47 -16.08 1.53
CA CYS A 113 -10.20 -16.95 0.39
C CYS A 113 -9.86 -18.37 0.82
N ASN A 114 -10.02 -19.33 -0.09
CA ASN A 114 -9.65 -20.72 0.16
C ASN A 114 -8.32 -21.04 -0.51
N ALA A 115 -7.49 -21.79 0.21
CA ALA A 115 -6.39 -22.55 -0.34
C ALA A 115 -6.85 -24.00 -0.52
N VAL A 116 -6.45 -24.64 -1.61
CA VAL A 116 -6.77 -26.03 -1.92
C VAL A 116 -5.50 -26.84 -2.10
N VAL A 117 -5.58 -28.13 -1.82
CA VAL A 117 -4.51 -29.10 -2.05
C VAL A 117 -5.04 -30.15 -3.02
N VAL A 118 -4.25 -30.41 -4.06
CA VAL A 118 -4.59 -31.27 -5.19
C VAL A 118 -3.54 -32.37 -5.32
N TYR A 119 -4.01 -33.58 -5.57
CA TYR A 119 -3.19 -34.72 -5.94
C TYR A 119 -3.71 -35.32 -7.25
N GLY A 120 -2.83 -35.45 -8.24
CA GLY A 120 -3.24 -35.73 -9.62
C GLY A 120 -4.26 -34.70 -10.09
N ASN A 121 -5.49 -35.15 -10.38
CA ASN A 121 -6.60 -34.31 -10.83
C ASN A 121 -7.69 -34.12 -9.77
N SER A 122 -7.46 -34.54 -8.52
CA SER A 122 -8.47 -34.49 -7.45
C SER A 122 -8.06 -33.55 -6.33
N THR A 123 -8.99 -32.70 -5.88
CA THR A 123 -8.82 -31.93 -4.64
C THR A 123 -8.92 -32.86 -3.44
N ILE A 124 -7.88 -32.92 -2.64
CA ILE A 124 -7.77 -33.78 -1.45
C ILE A 124 -7.74 -32.97 -0.15
N GLY A 125 -7.72 -31.64 -0.22
CA GLY A 125 -7.70 -30.82 0.98
C GLY A 125 -7.99 -29.36 0.73
N ASN A 126 -8.30 -28.65 1.81
CA ASN A 126 -8.56 -27.22 1.80
C ASN A 126 -8.17 -26.55 3.12
N GLY A 127 -7.98 -25.23 3.06
CA GLY A 127 -7.78 -24.36 4.21
C GLY A 127 -8.39 -23.00 3.94
N VAL A 128 -8.90 -22.37 5.00
CA VAL A 128 -9.52 -21.04 4.91
C VAL A 128 -8.52 -19.98 5.35
N VAL A 129 -8.36 -18.97 4.50
CA VAL A 129 -7.61 -17.76 4.82
C VAL A 129 -8.61 -16.67 5.17
N SER A 130 -8.61 -16.25 6.44
CA SER A 130 -9.42 -15.11 6.86
C SER A 130 -8.89 -13.82 6.24
N GLY A 131 -9.81 -13.00 5.76
CA GLY A 131 -9.56 -11.67 5.21
C GLY A 131 -8.86 -10.77 6.21
N GLY A 132 -8.20 -9.73 5.68
CA GLY A 132 -7.39 -8.88 6.52
C GLY A 132 -6.85 -7.64 5.81
N ARG A 133 -6.00 -6.91 6.55
CA ARG A 133 -5.42 -5.65 6.10
C ARG A 133 -3.90 -5.66 6.28
N VAL A 134 -3.20 -5.18 5.26
CA VAL A 134 -1.77 -4.91 5.27
C VAL A 134 -1.55 -3.42 5.02
N GLY A 135 -0.78 -2.76 5.90
CA GLY A 135 -0.46 -1.34 5.77
C GLY A 135 0.39 -1.01 4.54
N ALA A 136 0.51 0.27 4.22
CA ALA A 136 1.39 0.77 3.17
C ALA A 136 2.85 0.34 3.41
N LYS A 137 3.51 -0.19 2.38
CA LYS A 137 4.91 -0.70 2.44
C LYS A 137 5.16 -1.69 3.59
N LYS A 138 4.12 -2.38 4.06
CA LYS A 138 4.19 -3.35 5.15
C LYS A 138 3.98 -4.77 4.65
N MET A 139 4.31 -5.69 5.54
CA MET A 139 4.23 -7.11 5.35
C MET A 139 3.42 -7.72 6.51
N LYS A 140 2.61 -8.74 6.24
CA LYS A 140 1.81 -9.43 7.27
C LYS A 140 1.93 -10.95 7.10
N SER A 141 2.35 -11.64 8.15
CA SER A 141 2.29 -13.10 8.24
C SER A 141 0.87 -13.58 8.52
N ILE A 142 0.50 -14.69 7.89
CA ILE A 142 -0.80 -15.35 8.03
C ILE A 142 -0.54 -16.85 8.13
N SER A 143 -1.07 -17.45 9.21
CA SER A 143 -1.05 -18.88 9.42
C SER A 143 -2.38 -19.48 8.97
N VAL A 144 -2.33 -20.59 8.25
CA VAL A 144 -3.49 -21.30 7.71
C VAL A 144 -3.36 -22.77 8.06
N VAL A 145 -4.42 -23.30 8.65
CA VAL A 145 -4.56 -24.74 8.86
C VAL A 145 -5.23 -25.34 7.63
N MET A 146 -4.57 -26.30 7.01
CA MET A 146 -5.09 -27.07 5.88
C MET A 146 -5.35 -28.50 6.33
N GLN A 147 -6.50 -29.05 5.96
CA GLN A 147 -6.85 -30.44 6.22
C GLN A 147 -6.80 -31.20 4.90
N ILE A 148 -6.01 -32.26 4.87
CA ILE A 148 -5.87 -33.15 3.72
C ILE A 148 -6.51 -34.48 4.11
N ARG A 149 -7.50 -34.92 3.35
CA ARG A 149 -8.18 -36.20 3.54
C ARG A 149 -8.33 -36.91 2.20
N SER A 150 -7.91 -38.16 2.16
CA SER A 150 -8.14 -39.02 1.01
C SER A 150 -8.28 -40.48 1.41
N GLN A 151 -9.05 -41.22 0.60
CA GLN A 151 -9.31 -42.64 0.75
C GLN A 151 -9.05 -43.30 -0.60
N ASN A 152 -8.55 -44.53 -0.58
CA ASN A 152 -8.22 -45.32 -1.78
C ASN A 152 -7.24 -44.58 -2.72
N LEU A 153 -6.20 -43.96 -2.14
CA LEU A 153 -5.15 -43.33 -2.93
C LEU A 153 -4.39 -44.40 -3.73
N ASN A 154 -4.55 -44.38 -5.05
CA ASN A 154 -3.69 -45.14 -5.95
C ASN A 154 -2.36 -44.39 -6.10
N PHE A 155 -1.36 -44.76 -5.29
CA PHE A 155 0.01 -44.35 -5.59
C PHE A 155 0.43 -45.03 -6.89
N SER A 156 0.90 -44.28 -7.89
CA SER A 156 1.44 -44.90 -9.10
C SER A 156 2.69 -45.68 -8.71
N SER A 157 2.55 -46.99 -8.59
CA SER A 157 3.62 -47.91 -8.24
C SER A 157 4.51 -48.13 -9.45
N ASP A 158 5.45 -47.23 -9.71
CA ASP A 158 6.66 -47.63 -10.41
C ASP A 158 7.54 -48.35 -9.38
N ALA A 159 7.40 -49.68 -9.42
CA ALA A 159 8.03 -50.63 -8.56
C ALA A 159 9.56 -50.61 -8.76
N SER A 160 10.29 -50.02 -7.82
CA SER A 160 11.63 -50.52 -7.41
C SER A 160 12.31 -49.73 -6.29
N ASP A 161 11.74 -48.65 -5.73
CA ASP A 161 12.45 -47.94 -4.67
C ASP A 161 11.56 -47.37 -3.56
N ARG A 162 12.00 -47.58 -2.31
CA ARG A 162 11.22 -47.48 -1.07
C ARG A 162 11.06 -46.04 -0.59
N MET A 163 10.59 -45.16 -1.47
CA MET A 163 10.22 -43.79 -1.11
C MET A 163 8.75 -43.58 -1.45
N GLU A 164 7.89 -43.79 -0.45
CA GLU A 164 6.47 -43.39 -0.47
C GLU A 164 6.37 -41.85 -0.51
N VAL A 165 6.79 -41.23 -1.62
CA VAL A 165 6.76 -39.79 -1.83
C VAL A 165 5.55 -39.45 -2.67
N MET A 166 4.67 -38.64 -2.10
CA MET A 166 3.45 -38.15 -2.71
C MET A 166 3.64 -36.70 -3.13
N GLN A 167 3.67 -36.44 -4.43
CA GLN A 167 3.71 -35.08 -4.95
C GLN A 167 2.32 -34.45 -4.92
N ILE A 168 2.17 -33.35 -4.19
CA ILE A 168 0.94 -32.58 -4.09
C ILE A 168 1.15 -31.17 -4.62
N THR A 169 0.08 -30.58 -5.15
CA THR A 169 0.05 -29.19 -5.56
C THR A 169 -0.91 -28.41 -4.67
N SER A 170 -0.47 -27.28 -4.14
CA SER A 170 -1.32 -26.36 -3.39
C SER A 170 -1.58 -25.10 -4.22
N TYR A 171 -2.83 -24.65 -4.25
CA TYR A 171 -3.24 -23.45 -4.96
C TYR A 171 -4.03 -22.53 -4.03
N ALA A 172 -3.68 -21.24 -4.02
CA ALA A 172 -4.41 -20.22 -3.30
C ALA A 172 -4.62 -18.98 -4.18
N LYS A 173 -5.85 -18.46 -4.19
CA LYS A 173 -6.23 -17.25 -4.93
C LYS A 173 -6.78 -16.21 -3.97
N MET A 174 -6.03 -15.14 -3.76
CA MET A 174 -6.39 -14.07 -2.84
C MET A 174 -6.78 -12.82 -3.63
N THR A 175 -7.97 -12.31 -3.34
CA THR A 175 -8.48 -11.08 -3.97
C THR A 175 -8.63 -9.98 -2.93
N GLY A 176 -8.28 -8.77 -3.32
CA GLY A 176 -8.37 -7.61 -2.45
C GLY A 176 -8.27 -6.29 -3.19
N ARG A 177 -8.17 -5.20 -2.42
CA ARG A 177 -8.18 -3.82 -2.88
C ARG A 177 -7.05 -3.03 -2.26
N VAL A 178 -6.30 -2.29 -3.09
CA VAL A 178 -5.26 -1.36 -2.64
C VAL A 178 -5.84 0.05 -2.62
N HIS A 179 -5.84 0.65 -1.44
CA HIS A 179 -6.32 2.01 -1.19
C HIS A 179 -5.14 2.93 -0.90
N VAL A 180 -4.71 3.72 -1.88
CA VAL A 180 -3.57 4.66 -1.75
C VAL A 180 -4.03 6.01 -1.19
N THR A 181 -5.15 6.51 -1.72
CA THR A 181 -5.80 7.74 -1.26
C THR A 181 -7.30 7.48 -1.12
N LYS A 182 -8.10 8.51 -0.76
CA LYS A 182 -9.57 8.39 -0.75
C LYS A 182 -10.17 8.13 -2.14
N ILE A 183 -9.42 8.36 -3.22
CA ILE A 183 -9.91 8.33 -4.60
C ILE A 183 -9.34 7.12 -5.37
N VAL A 184 -8.10 6.72 -5.08
CA VAL A 184 -7.45 5.60 -5.77
C VAL A 184 -7.67 4.30 -5.00
N ASP A 185 -8.69 3.56 -5.46
CA ASP A 185 -8.96 2.17 -5.08
C ASP A 185 -8.82 1.27 -6.32
N ARG A 186 -7.97 0.24 -6.22
CA ARG A 186 -7.72 -0.71 -7.31
C ARG A 186 -7.80 -2.14 -6.79
N ARG A 187 -8.66 -2.94 -7.42
CA ARG A 187 -8.74 -4.39 -7.18
C ARG A 187 -7.47 -5.07 -7.68
N LYS A 188 -6.94 -5.98 -6.87
CA LYS A 188 -5.80 -6.83 -7.17
C LYS A 188 -6.10 -8.25 -6.74
N THR A 189 -5.82 -9.18 -7.64
CA THR A 189 -5.87 -10.61 -7.38
C THR A 189 -4.46 -11.14 -7.50
N ILE A 190 -4.07 -11.93 -6.50
CA ILE A 190 -2.76 -12.54 -6.39
C ILE A 190 -2.98 -14.04 -6.19
N GLU A 191 -2.15 -14.84 -6.84
CA GLU A 191 -2.25 -16.28 -6.81
C GLU A 191 -0.91 -16.83 -6.32
N MET A 192 -0.96 -17.99 -5.68
CA MET A 192 0.22 -18.74 -5.27
C MET A 192 -0.03 -20.20 -5.60
N ASN A 193 0.89 -20.77 -6.36
CA ASN A 193 0.90 -22.20 -6.68
C ASN A 193 2.18 -22.79 -6.11
N CYS A 194 2.04 -23.84 -5.29
CA CYS A 194 3.17 -24.51 -4.66
C CYS A 194 3.16 -26.00 -4.99
N LEU A 195 4.25 -26.49 -5.56
CA LEU A 195 4.51 -27.91 -5.71
C LEU A 195 5.30 -28.41 -4.50
N MET A 196 4.82 -29.46 -3.85
CA MET A 196 5.45 -30.01 -2.64
C MET A 196 5.51 -31.54 -2.74
N ASN A 197 6.60 -32.12 -2.26
CA ASN A 197 6.72 -33.56 -2.13
C ASN A 197 6.53 -33.94 -0.67
N LEU A 198 5.54 -34.80 -0.39
CA LEU A 198 5.28 -35.33 0.94
C LEU A 198 5.88 -36.72 1.06
N ASN A 199 6.81 -36.92 1.99
CA ASN A 199 7.33 -38.24 2.30
C ASN A 199 6.47 -38.89 3.39
N LEU A 200 5.80 -39.99 3.07
CA LEU A 200 4.87 -40.67 3.97
C LEU A 200 5.61 -41.44 5.09
N THR A 201 6.83 -41.91 4.82
CA THR A 201 7.68 -42.61 5.80
C THR A 201 8.25 -41.65 6.83
N SER A 202 8.88 -40.56 6.39
CA SER A 202 9.48 -39.57 7.30
C SER A 202 8.49 -38.53 7.81
N ARG A 203 7.26 -38.54 7.30
CA ARG A 203 6.16 -37.63 7.68
C ARG A 203 6.57 -36.17 7.58
N SER A 204 7.16 -35.81 6.45
CA SER A 204 7.71 -34.48 6.22
C SER A 204 7.49 -33.99 4.79
N PHE A 205 7.38 -32.67 4.64
CA PHE A 205 7.41 -32.02 3.34
C PHE A 205 8.85 -31.72 2.92
N MET A 206 9.16 -31.99 1.66
CA MET A 206 10.45 -31.71 1.04
C MET A 206 10.33 -30.50 0.11
N ASP A 207 11.20 -29.51 0.34
CA ASP A 207 11.45 -28.30 -0.46
C ASP A 207 10.28 -27.82 -1.33
N PRO A 208 9.31 -27.09 -0.75
CA PRO A 208 8.18 -26.58 -1.51
C PRO A 208 8.63 -25.52 -2.54
N LEU A 209 8.28 -25.74 -3.80
CA LEU A 209 8.53 -24.80 -4.91
C LEU A 209 7.27 -23.99 -5.17
N CYS A 210 7.31 -22.69 -4.87
CA CYS A 210 6.17 -21.80 -5.02
C CYS A 210 6.41 -20.70 -6.06
N SER A 211 5.41 -20.46 -6.92
CA SER A 211 5.35 -19.38 -7.90
C SER A 211 4.19 -18.43 -7.62
#